data_AF-A0A6I7MQR7-F1
#
_entry.id   AF-A0A6I7MQR7-F1
#
_cell.length_a   1.000
_cell.length_b   1.000
_cell.length_c   1.000
_cell.angle_alpha   90.00
_cell.angle_beta   90.00
_cell.angle_gamma   90.00
#
_symmetry.space_group_name_H-M   'P 1'
#
loop_
_entity.id
_entity.type
_entity.pdbx_description
1 polymer ?
#
loop_
_entity_poly.entity_id
_entity_poly.type
_entity_poly.pdbx_seq_one_letter_code
_entity_poly.pdbx_strand_id
1 'polypeptide(L)'
;MGRHREFDVDEALDAALCVFWRKGYEGASYTDLTKATGVERPALYSAFGNKEALFHRAMERYYEHYLHFFPAALEQPTSREVAAHILYNAVELNTRYPDQRGCLGIHGVLAGSDAAEPVRRALVDARAKGEKSLHERFEQAKKEGDLPEATNCAALAAFIMAVTHGIAVQAKAGFSREMLDAVADQALSTWPSSPKGP
;
A
#
# COMPACT_ATOMS: atom_id res chain seq x y z
N MET A 1 21.14 32.12 -23.04
CA MET A 1 20.38 31.92 -21.78
C MET A 1 19.16 31.08 -22.13
N GLY A 2 19.26 29.77 -21.91
CA GLY A 2 18.25 28.81 -22.36
C GLY A 2 17.04 28.83 -21.43
N ARG A 3 15.86 29.07 -21.99
CA ARG A 3 14.58 28.97 -21.30
C ARG A 3 14.37 27.50 -20.94
N HIS A 4 14.78 27.08 -19.75
CA HIS A 4 14.36 25.79 -19.21
C HIS A 4 12.84 25.76 -19.27
N ARG A 5 12.27 24.81 -20.03
CA ARG A 5 10.86 24.50 -19.89
C ARG A 5 10.66 24.11 -18.42
N GLU A 6 9.91 24.92 -17.69
CA GLU A 6 9.36 24.49 -16.41
C GLU A 6 8.54 23.23 -16.71
N PHE A 7 8.87 22.15 -16.02
CA PHE A 7 8.13 20.90 -16.10
C PHE A 7 7.14 20.85 -14.95
N ASP A 8 6.05 20.13 -15.15
CA ASP A 8 5.08 19.91 -14.08
C ASP A 8 5.64 18.89 -13.07
N VAL A 9 5.80 19.34 -11.83
CA VAL A 9 6.39 18.55 -10.74
C VAL A 9 5.49 17.37 -10.36
N ASP A 10 4.17 17.56 -10.42
CA ASP A 10 3.19 16.53 -10.09
C ASP A 10 3.15 15.46 -11.18
N GLU A 11 3.13 15.84 -12.46
CA GLU A 11 3.20 14.88 -13.57
C GLU A 11 4.50 14.07 -13.53
N ALA A 12 5.64 14.73 -13.24
CA ALA A 12 6.92 14.06 -13.09
C ALA A 12 6.91 13.09 -11.89
N LEU A 13 6.25 13.45 -10.79
CA LEU A 13 6.14 12.59 -9.61
C LEU A 13 5.26 11.37 -9.87
N ASP A 14 4.14 11.53 -10.58
CA ASP A 14 3.27 10.42 -11.01
C ASP A 14 4.00 9.44 -11.93
N ALA A 15 4.76 9.96 -12.90
CA ALA A 15 5.56 9.14 -13.78
C ALA A 15 6.68 8.40 -13.03
N ALA A 16 7.35 9.05 -12.08
CA ALA A 16 8.35 8.43 -11.23
C ALA A 16 7.75 7.34 -10.34
N LEU A 17 6.57 7.59 -9.74
CA LEU A 17 5.80 6.63 -8.97
C LEU A 17 5.54 5.35 -9.79
N CYS A 18 5.10 5.49 -11.04
CA CYS A 18 4.87 4.33 -11.92
C CYS A 18 6.15 3.51 -12.16
N VAL A 19 7.31 4.16 -12.28
CA VAL A 19 8.60 3.47 -12.42
C VAL A 19 8.95 2.70 -11.16
N PHE A 20 8.86 3.34 -9.99
CA PHE A 20 9.14 2.70 -8.71
C PHE A 20 8.17 1.56 -8.41
N TRP A 21 6.90 1.71 -8.76
CA TRP A 21 5.90 0.67 -8.60
C TRP A 21 6.29 -0.60 -9.36
N ARG A 22 6.70 -0.46 -10.62
CA ARG A 22 7.07 -1.61 -11.45
C ARG A 22 8.42 -2.21 -11.08
N LYS A 23 9.42 -1.38 -10.76
CA LYS A 23 10.83 -1.80 -10.65
C LYS A 23 11.36 -1.84 -9.22
N GLY A 24 10.60 -1.36 -8.24
CA GLY A 24 11.08 -1.11 -6.89
C GLY A 24 12.07 0.06 -6.84
N TYR A 25 12.52 0.40 -5.63
CA TYR A 25 13.52 1.45 -5.43
C TYR A 25 14.83 1.09 -6.13
N GLU A 26 15.43 -0.07 -5.85
CA GLU A 26 16.74 -0.46 -6.41
C GLU A 26 16.70 -0.63 -7.93
N GLY A 27 15.68 -1.30 -8.46
CA GLY A 27 15.58 -1.58 -9.89
C GLY A 27 15.27 -0.36 -10.77
N ALA A 28 14.82 0.76 -10.20
CA ALA A 28 14.58 1.99 -10.95
C ALA A 28 15.90 2.75 -11.22
N SER A 29 16.39 2.75 -12.47
CA SER A 29 17.57 3.56 -12.81
C SER A 29 17.21 5.04 -13.02
N TYR A 30 18.19 5.95 -12.93
CA TYR A 30 17.96 7.34 -13.33
C TYR A 30 17.54 7.45 -14.80
N THR A 31 18.05 6.57 -15.67
CA THR A 31 17.63 6.51 -17.08
C THR A 31 16.15 6.14 -17.21
N ASP A 32 15.64 5.23 -16.37
CA ASP A 32 14.21 4.90 -16.34
C ASP A 32 13.38 6.09 -15.89
N LEU A 33 13.83 6.78 -14.84
CA LEU A 33 13.15 7.94 -14.28
C LEU A 33 13.11 9.08 -15.30
N THR A 34 14.25 9.48 -15.89
CA THR A 34 14.29 10.56 -16.89
C THR A 34 13.48 10.22 -18.13
N LYS A 35 13.50 8.96 -18.57
CA LYS A 35 12.69 8.51 -19.71
C LYS A 35 11.20 8.55 -19.42
N ALA A 36 10.78 8.17 -18.21
CA ALA A 36 9.36 8.17 -17.83
C ALA A 36 8.82 9.57 -17.58
N THR A 37 9.60 10.44 -16.90
CA THR A 37 9.17 11.80 -16.57
C THR A 37 9.35 12.78 -17.72
N GLY A 38 10.22 12.47 -18.70
CA GLY A 38 10.64 13.42 -19.73
C GLY A 38 11.52 14.56 -19.20
N VAL A 39 12.01 14.44 -17.96
CA VAL A 39 12.80 15.46 -17.26
C VAL A 39 14.25 15.02 -17.19
N GLU A 40 15.15 15.91 -17.61
CA GLU A 40 16.60 15.66 -17.54
C GLU A 40 17.09 15.50 -16.11
N ARG A 41 18.11 14.66 -15.92
CA ARG A 41 18.64 14.30 -14.58
C ARG A 41 18.97 15.54 -13.71
N PRO A 42 19.64 16.60 -14.18
CA PRO A 42 19.90 17.77 -13.35
C PRO A 42 18.63 18.46 -12.82
N ALA A 43 17.57 18.49 -13.62
CA ALA A 43 16.29 19.09 -13.22
C ALA A 43 15.55 18.22 -12.19
N LEU A 44 15.60 16.88 -12.32
CA LEU A 44 15.10 15.97 -11.28
C LEU A 44 15.84 16.16 -9.95
N TYR A 45 17.17 16.27 -9.98
CA TYR A 45 17.96 16.56 -8.77
C TYR A 45 17.60 17.92 -8.17
N SER A 46 17.42 18.95 -9.00
CA SER A 46 17.04 20.27 -8.51
C SER A 46 15.67 20.29 -7.83
N ALA A 47 14.70 19.51 -8.31
CA ALA A 47 13.33 19.53 -7.78
C ALA A 47 13.11 18.56 -6.61
N PHE A 48 13.80 17.42 -6.62
CA PHE A 48 13.55 16.32 -5.68
C PHE A 48 14.77 15.97 -4.82
N GLY A 49 15.93 16.59 -5.05
CA GLY A 49 17.17 16.29 -4.34
C GLY A 49 17.85 15.05 -4.91
N ASN A 50 17.51 13.87 -4.38
CA ASN A 50 18.10 12.61 -4.80
C ASN A 50 17.00 11.55 -5.03
N LYS A 51 17.39 10.36 -5.51
CA LYS A 51 16.45 9.26 -5.78
C LYS A 51 15.69 8.81 -4.52
N GLU A 52 16.32 8.85 -3.35
CA GLU A 52 15.68 8.50 -2.07
C GLU A 52 14.57 9.49 -1.73
N ALA A 53 14.85 10.79 -1.78
CA ALA A 53 13.86 11.85 -1.55
C ALA A 53 12.73 11.84 -2.60
N LEU A 54 13.05 11.57 -3.87
CA LEU A 54 12.04 11.35 -4.91
C LEU A 54 11.17 10.12 -4.61
N PHE A 55 11.78 9.02 -4.12
CA PHE A 55 11.05 7.83 -3.72
C PHE A 55 10.12 8.09 -2.53
N HIS A 56 10.57 8.84 -1.52
CA HIS A 56 9.73 9.21 -0.38
C HIS A 56 8.51 10.03 -0.81
N ARG A 57 8.68 11.04 -1.67
CA ARG A 57 7.55 11.81 -2.22
C ARG A 57 6.61 10.94 -3.07
N ALA A 58 7.17 10.01 -3.85
CA ALA A 58 6.35 9.08 -4.62
C ALA A 58 5.54 8.15 -3.69
N MET A 59 6.12 7.72 -2.56
CA MET A 59 5.43 6.93 -1.55
C MET A 59 4.33 7.73 -0.84
N GLU A 60 4.58 8.99 -0.47
CA GLU A 60 3.54 9.88 0.09
C GLU A 60 2.36 9.98 -0.88
N ARG A 61 2.63 10.26 -2.15
CA ARG A 61 1.63 10.30 -3.21
C ARG A 61 0.90 8.96 -3.38
N TYR A 62 1.63 7.83 -3.26
CA TYR A 62 1.03 6.50 -3.28
C TYR A 62 0.06 6.29 -2.11
N TYR A 63 0.43 6.70 -0.90
CA TYR A 63 -0.44 6.60 0.27
C TYR A 63 -1.70 7.45 0.11
N GLU A 64 -1.56 8.69 -0.36
CA GLU A 64 -2.65 9.65 -0.51
C GLU A 64 -3.65 9.26 -1.61
N HIS A 65 -3.18 8.74 -2.75
CA HIS A 65 -4.07 8.47 -3.89
C HIS A 65 -4.51 7.01 -4.03
N TYR A 66 -3.71 6.05 -3.53
CA TYR A 66 -3.97 4.62 -3.76
C TYR A 66 -4.29 3.87 -2.47
N LEU A 67 -3.80 4.32 -1.31
CA LEU A 67 -4.10 3.71 -0.01
C LEU A 67 -5.07 4.53 0.86
N HIS A 68 -5.73 5.55 0.28
CA HIS A 68 -6.75 6.34 0.98
C HIS A 68 -7.95 5.49 1.47
N PHE A 69 -8.14 4.30 0.91
CA PHE A 69 -9.17 3.37 1.37
C PHE A 69 -8.89 2.86 2.79
N PHE A 70 -7.65 2.91 3.28
CA PHE A 70 -7.30 2.36 4.58
C PHE A 70 -7.84 3.23 5.72
N PRO A 71 -7.59 4.56 5.78
CA PRO A 71 -8.29 5.43 6.71
C PRO A 71 -9.82 5.32 6.60
N ALA A 72 -10.37 5.30 5.38
CA ALA A 72 -11.80 5.15 5.16
C ALA A 72 -12.37 3.80 5.66
N ALA A 73 -11.54 2.75 5.66
CA ALA A 73 -11.92 1.46 6.21
C ALA A 73 -12.05 1.50 7.73
N LEU A 74 -11.19 2.26 8.43
CA LEU A 74 -11.24 2.35 9.89
C LEU A 74 -12.53 3.02 10.38
N GLU A 75 -13.15 3.86 9.55
CA GLU A 75 -14.43 4.52 9.82
C GLU A 75 -15.66 3.63 9.55
N GLN A 76 -15.49 2.39 9.08
CA GLN A 76 -16.62 1.51 8.84
C GLN A 76 -17.33 1.13 10.16
N PRO A 77 -18.66 0.93 10.17
CA PRO A 77 -19.42 0.72 11.39
C PRO A 77 -18.99 -0.51 12.19
N THR A 78 -18.80 -1.64 11.52
CA THR A 78 -18.42 -2.92 12.17
C THR A 78 -16.99 -3.33 11.84
N SER A 79 -16.35 -4.08 12.73
CA SER A 79 -15.02 -4.67 12.51
C SER A 79 -14.97 -5.54 11.25
N ARG A 80 -16.07 -6.24 10.94
CA ARG A 80 -16.18 -7.05 9.73
C ARG A 80 -16.20 -6.19 8.48
N GLU A 81 -16.91 -5.06 8.51
CA GLU A 81 -16.91 -4.09 7.40
C GLU A 81 -15.55 -3.39 7.26
N VAL A 82 -14.86 -3.08 8.35
CA VAL A 82 -13.47 -2.57 8.32
C VAL A 82 -12.59 -3.57 7.54
N ALA A 83 -12.62 -4.84 7.94
CA ALA A 83 -11.84 -5.89 7.29
C ALA A 83 -12.22 -6.09 5.81
N ALA A 84 -13.51 -6.14 5.51
CA ALA A 84 -14.00 -6.29 4.15
C ALA A 84 -13.57 -5.11 3.27
N HIS A 85 -13.69 -3.89 3.77
CA HIS A 85 -13.27 -2.70 3.06
C HIS A 85 -11.77 -2.73 2.75
N ILE A 86 -10.91 -3.13 3.70
CA ILE A 86 -9.48 -3.28 3.45
C ILE A 86 -9.21 -4.33 2.37
N LEU A 87 -9.78 -5.53 2.52
CA LEU A 87 -9.47 -6.66 1.65
C LEU A 87 -9.94 -6.42 0.20
N TYR A 88 -11.18 -5.98 0.00
CA TYR A 88 -11.69 -5.75 -1.35
C TYR A 88 -11.02 -4.55 -2.05
N ASN A 89 -10.72 -3.48 -1.31
CA ASN A 89 -9.97 -2.37 -1.91
C ASN A 89 -8.51 -2.77 -2.20
N ALA A 90 -7.92 -3.69 -1.43
CA ALA A 90 -6.64 -4.27 -1.79
C ALA A 90 -6.73 -5.10 -3.08
N VAL A 91 -7.78 -5.91 -3.27
CA VAL A 91 -8.00 -6.63 -4.54
C VAL A 91 -8.13 -5.64 -5.69
N GLU A 92 -8.98 -4.62 -5.54
CA GLU A 92 -9.20 -3.59 -6.55
C GLU A 92 -7.89 -2.87 -6.92
N LEU A 93 -7.18 -2.33 -5.94
CA LEU A 93 -5.91 -1.64 -6.15
C LEU A 93 -4.91 -2.49 -6.96
N ASN A 94 -4.81 -3.78 -6.63
CA ASN A 94 -3.81 -4.66 -7.21
C ASN A 94 -4.23 -5.27 -8.56
N THR A 95 -5.48 -5.11 -8.98
CA THR A 95 -6.02 -5.70 -10.23
C THR A 95 -6.56 -4.70 -11.23
N ARG A 96 -6.92 -3.47 -10.80
CA ARG A 96 -7.49 -2.41 -11.62
C ARG A 96 -6.60 -2.01 -12.80
N TYR A 97 -5.28 -2.02 -12.59
CA TYR A 97 -4.30 -1.63 -13.61
C TYR A 97 -3.46 -2.85 -14.03
N PRO A 98 -3.74 -3.46 -15.19
CA PRO A 98 -3.03 -4.66 -15.65
C PRO A 98 -1.50 -4.49 -15.71
N ASP A 99 -1.02 -3.29 -16.03
CA ASP A 99 0.41 -2.95 -16.14
C ASP A 99 1.05 -2.52 -14.80
N GLN A 100 0.27 -2.43 -13.73
CA GLN A 100 0.69 -1.96 -12.41
C GLN A 100 0.21 -2.89 -11.29
N ARG A 101 0.33 -4.21 -11.50
CA ARG A 101 0.00 -5.19 -10.47
C ARG A 101 1.02 -5.22 -9.34
N GLY A 102 0.53 -5.52 -8.14
CA GLY A 102 1.30 -5.60 -6.90
C GLY A 102 1.27 -4.30 -6.09
N CYS A 103 1.63 -4.34 -4.81
CA CYS A 103 1.64 -3.16 -3.95
C CYS A 103 3.07 -2.61 -3.86
N LEU A 104 3.27 -1.34 -4.23
CA LEU A 104 4.58 -0.69 -4.16
C LEU A 104 5.17 -0.75 -2.74
N GLY A 105 4.31 -0.53 -1.74
CA GLY A 105 4.69 -0.62 -0.32
C GLY A 105 5.13 -2.03 0.12
N ILE A 106 4.77 -3.07 -0.62
CA ILE A 106 5.16 -4.46 -0.35
C ILE A 106 6.45 -4.82 -1.08
N HIS A 107 6.51 -4.50 -2.37
CA HIS A 107 7.64 -4.87 -3.23
C HIS A 107 8.90 -4.05 -2.98
N GLY A 108 8.79 -2.85 -2.40
CA GLY A 108 9.97 -2.06 -2.01
C GLY A 108 10.83 -2.68 -0.89
N VAL A 109 10.28 -3.61 -0.10
CA VAL A 109 11.00 -4.21 1.07
C VAL A 109 11.93 -5.37 0.69
N LEU A 110 11.78 -5.96 -0.49
CA LEU A 110 12.67 -7.03 -0.97
C LEU A 110 14.05 -6.51 -1.44
N ALA A 111 14.32 -5.22 -1.27
CA ALA A 111 15.58 -4.56 -1.60
C ALA A 111 16.72 -5.03 -0.66
N GLY A 112 17.71 -5.69 -1.23
CA GLY A 112 18.75 -6.45 -0.52
C GLY A 112 20.05 -5.70 -0.25
N SER A 113 20.22 -4.46 -0.74
CA SER A 113 21.45 -3.70 -0.51
C SER A 113 21.38 -2.80 0.73
N ASP A 114 22.55 -2.51 1.31
CA ASP A 114 22.70 -1.54 2.41
C ASP A 114 22.23 -0.14 2.02
N ALA A 115 22.33 0.22 0.73
CA ALA A 115 21.90 1.52 0.21
C ALA A 115 20.37 1.70 0.16
N ALA A 116 19.60 0.62 0.31
CA ALA A 116 18.13 0.66 0.39
C ALA A 116 17.61 0.59 1.84
N GLU A 117 18.49 0.54 2.85
CA GLU A 117 18.11 0.46 4.27
C GLU A 117 17.13 1.55 4.72
N PRO A 118 17.35 2.85 4.43
CA PRO A 118 16.42 3.90 4.86
C PRO A 118 15.02 3.72 4.26
N VAL A 119 14.95 3.38 2.97
CA VAL A 119 13.70 3.11 2.26
C VAL A 119 12.98 1.89 2.86
N ARG A 120 13.72 0.81 3.13
CA ARG A 120 13.15 -0.39 3.74
C ARG A 120 12.56 -0.09 5.12
N ARG A 121 13.29 0.67 5.95
CA ARG A 121 12.84 1.07 7.29
C ARG A 121 11.55 1.89 7.20
N ALA A 122 11.49 2.87 6.31
CA ALA A 122 10.28 3.66 6.11
C ALA A 122 9.06 2.81 5.71
N LEU A 123 9.26 1.78 4.87
CA LEU A 123 8.19 0.85 4.49
C LEU A 123 7.78 -0.05 5.66
N VAL A 124 8.72 -0.52 6.48
CA VAL A 124 8.44 -1.29 7.70
C VAL A 124 7.65 -0.44 8.70
N ASP A 125 8.07 0.80 8.94
CA ASP A 125 7.41 1.73 9.87
C ASP A 125 5.99 2.06 9.40
N ALA A 126 5.78 2.25 8.09
CA ALA A 126 4.45 2.51 7.54
C ALA A 126 3.50 1.30 7.72
N ARG A 127 3.99 0.08 7.51
CA ARG A 127 3.21 -1.15 7.77
C ARG A 127 2.87 -1.30 9.25
N ALA A 128 3.86 -1.08 10.13
CA ALA A 128 3.66 -1.14 11.57
C ALA A 128 2.63 -0.11 12.05
N LYS A 129 2.64 1.11 11.48
CA LYS A 129 1.60 2.12 11.73
C LYS A 129 0.22 1.65 11.29
N GLY A 130 0.08 1.10 10.08
CA GLY A 130 -1.19 0.58 9.58
C GLY A 130 -1.75 -0.55 10.45
N GLU A 131 -0.91 -1.51 10.81
CA GLU A 131 -1.28 -2.62 11.70
C GLU A 131 -1.71 -2.11 13.08
N LYS A 132 -0.98 -1.15 13.65
CA LYS A 132 -1.33 -0.54 14.93
C LYS A 132 -2.69 0.16 14.87
N SER A 133 -2.97 0.95 13.84
CA SER A 133 -4.27 1.61 13.68
C SER A 133 -5.41 0.61 13.54
N LEU A 134 -5.19 -0.50 12.84
CA LEU A 134 -6.17 -1.57 12.72
C LEU A 134 -6.40 -2.30 14.05
N HIS A 135 -5.33 -2.57 14.81
CA HIS A 135 -5.43 -3.13 16.16
C HIS A 135 -6.26 -2.22 17.07
N GLU A 136 -5.96 -0.93 17.12
CA GLU A 136 -6.71 0.05 17.91
C GLU A 136 -8.19 0.08 17.52
N ARG A 137 -8.51 0.02 16.21
CA ARG A 137 -9.89 -0.03 15.72
C ARG A 137 -10.62 -1.31 16.15
N PHE A 138 -9.95 -2.46 16.16
CA PHE A 138 -10.54 -3.71 16.63
C PHE A 138 -10.68 -3.78 18.15
N GLU A 139 -9.78 -3.17 18.92
CA GLU A 139 -9.98 -2.99 20.37
C GLU A 139 -11.22 -2.13 20.65
N GLN A 140 -11.46 -1.10 19.83
CA GLN A 140 -12.67 -0.28 19.93
C GLN A 140 -13.94 -1.11 19.61
N ALA A 141 -13.95 -1.86 18.50
CA ALA A 141 -15.07 -2.73 18.14
C ALA A 141 -15.39 -3.77 19.22
N LYS A 142 -14.35 -4.29 19.89
CA LYS A 142 -14.50 -5.21 21.02
C LYS A 142 -15.19 -4.57 22.22
N LYS A 143 -14.83 -3.33 22.56
CA LYS A 143 -15.51 -2.56 23.63
C LYS A 143 -16.96 -2.23 23.28
N GLU A 144 -17.25 -2.04 21.99
CA GLU A 144 -18.59 -1.79 21.46
C GLU A 144 -19.46 -3.06 21.37
N GLY A 145 -18.88 -4.25 21.63
CA GLY A 145 -19.58 -5.53 21.58
C GLY A 145 -19.70 -6.15 20.19
N ASP A 146 -19.15 -5.51 19.16
CA ASP A 146 -19.12 -6.01 17.77
C ASP A 146 -18.19 -7.23 17.63
N LEU A 147 -17.14 -7.31 18.44
CA LEU A 147 -16.26 -8.47 18.55
C LEU A 147 -16.45 -9.19 19.90
N PRO A 148 -16.34 -10.54 19.92
CA PRO A 148 -16.33 -11.30 21.17
C PRO A 148 -15.24 -10.84 22.15
N GLU A 149 -15.51 -10.90 23.45
CA GLU A 149 -14.54 -10.53 24.49
C GLU A 149 -13.25 -11.38 24.48
N ALA A 150 -13.32 -12.61 23.97
CA ALA A 150 -12.17 -13.49 23.82
C ALA A 150 -11.29 -13.16 22.60
N THR A 151 -11.70 -12.23 21.73
CA THR A 151 -10.97 -11.89 20.51
C THR A 151 -9.58 -11.33 20.83
N ASN A 152 -8.55 -11.89 20.20
CA ASN A 152 -7.21 -11.32 20.19
C ASN A 152 -7.09 -10.32 19.03
N CYS A 153 -7.34 -9.04 19.32
CA CYS A 153 -7.40 -8.00 18.30
C CYS A 153 -6.05 -7.75 17.62
N ALA A 154 -4.93 -7.95 18.32
CA ALA A 154 -3.59 -7.85 17.73
C ALA A 154 -3.38 -8.94 16.67
N ALA A 155 -3.71 -10.19 16.99
CA ALA A 155 -3.62 -11.29 16.03
C ALA A 155 -4.58 -11.11 14.85
N LEU A 156 -5.78 -10.59 15.09
CA LEU A 156 -6.76 -10.32 14.04
C LEU A 156 -6.30 -9.21 13.07
N ALA A 157 -5.69 -8.14 13.60
CA ALA A 157 -5.09 -7.08 12.79
C ALA A 157 -3.94 -7.61 11.94
N ALA A 158 -3.00 -8.36 12.56
CA ALA A 158 -1.90 -8.99 11.85
C ALA A 158 -2.38 -9.96 10.75
N PHE A 159 -3.44 -10.73 11.01
CA PHE A 159 -4.07 -11.61 10.03
C PHE A 159 -4.59 -10.83 8.81
N ILE A 160 -5.36 -9.76 9.01
CA ILE A 160 -5.85 -8.93 7.90
C ILE A 160 -4.72 -8.30 7.10
N MET A 161 -3.67 -7.80 7.77
CA MET A 161 -2.50 -7.27 7.07
C MET A 161 -1.77 -8.35 6.28
N ALA A 162 -1.63 -9.56 6.83
CA ALA A 162 -1.02 -10.69 6.15
C ALA A 162 -1.80 -11.10 4.89
N VAL A 163 -3.13 -11.21 4.97
CA VAL A 163 -3.99 -11.52 3.81
C VAL A 163 -3.91 -10.41 2.76
N THR A 164 -3.99 -9.14 3.18
CA THR A 164 -3.82 -7.97 2.31
C THR A 164 -2.50 -8.02 1.56
N HIS A 165 -1.42 -8.38 2.26
CA HIS A 165 -0.11 -8.53 1.65
C HIS A 165 -0.04 -9.72 0.67
N GLY A 166 -0.66 -10.85 1.03
CA GLY A 166 -0.78 -12.03 0.18
C GLY A 166 -1.52 -11.74 -1.13
N ILE A 167 -2.62 -10.98 -1.07
CA ILE A 167 -3.40 -10.54 -2.25
C ILE A 167 -2.50 -9.79 -3.23
N ALA A 168 -1.73 -8.82 -2.74
CA ALA A 168 -0.82 -8.04 -3.59
C ALA A 168 0.26 -8.91 -4.26
N VAL A 169 0.83 -9.87 -3.51
CA VAL A 169 1.82 -10.82 -4.05
C VAL A 169 1.19 -11.72 -5.13
N GLN A 170 0.00 -12.27 -4.89
CA GLN A 170 -0.68 -13.14 -5.84
C GLN A 170 -1.15 -12.38 -7.09
N ALA A 171 -1.64 -11.15 -6.94
CA ALA A 171 -1.97 -10.28 -8.06
C ALA A 171 -0.75 -10.06 -8.97
N LYS A 172 0.43 -9.81 -8.38
CA LYS A 172 1.69 -9.70 -9.11
C LYS A 172 2.05 -11.01 -9.84
N ALA A 173 1.77 -12.16 -9.23
CA ALA A 173 1.98 -13.47 -9.81
C ALA A 173 0.97 -13.84 -10.92
N GLY A 174 0.01 -12.96 -11.22
CA GLY A 174 -0.93 -13.13 -12.33
C GLY A 174 -2.28 -13.74 -11.97
N PHE A 175 -2.58 -13.90 -10.68
CA PHE A 175 -3.87 -14.42 -10.22
C PHE A 175 -5.01 -13.51 -10.71
N SER A 176 -6.16 -14.12 -11.03
CA SER A 176 -7.32 -13.38 -11.52
C SER A 176 -8.00 -12.62 -10.38
N ARG A 177 -8.76 -11.57 -10.70
CA ARG A 177 -9.50 -10.79 -9.72
C ARG A 177 -10.51 -11.65 -8.96
N GLU A 178 -11.18 -12.56 -9.67
CA GLU A 178 -12.15 -13.50 -9.10
C GLU A 178 -11.52 -14.42 -8.05
N MET A 179 -10.29 -14.89 -8.29
CA MET A 179 -9.57 -15.71 -7.31
C MET A 179 -9.17 -14.89 -6.08
N LEU A 180 -8.76 -13.63 -6.26
CA LEU A 180 -8.37 -12.76 -5.15
C LEU A 180 -9.58 -12.31 -4.32
N ASP A 181 -10.73 -12.08 -4.97
CA ASP A 181 -12.01 -11.87 -4.29
C ASP A 181 -12.38 -13.10 -3.45
N ALA A 182 -12.22 -14.31 -4.01
CA ALA A 182 -12.46 -15.56 -3.26
C ALA A 182 -11.52 -15.73 -2.05
N VAL A 183 -10.27 -15.25 -2.13
CA VAL A 183 -9.35 -15.20 -0.98
C VAL A 183 -9.85 -14.24 0.10
N ALA A 184 -10.35 -13.05 -0.30
CA ALA A 184 -10.94 -12.10 0.62
C ALA A 184 -12.20 -12.66 1.29
N ASP A 185 -13.10 -13.28 0.52
CA ASP A 185 -14.29 -13.97 1.01
C ASP A 185 -13.94 -15.05 2.03
N GLN A 186 -12.93 -15.87 1.72
CA GLN A 186 -12.49 -16.94 2.61
C GLN A 186 -11.98 -16.39 3.95
N ALA A 187 -11.21 -15.29 3.93
CA ALA A 187 -10.76 -14.63 5.15
C ALA A 187 -11.92 -14.04 5.97
N LEU A 188 -12.94 -13.48 5.31
CA LEU A 188 -14.13 -12.93 5.96
C LEU A 188 -15.10 -14.00 6.47
N SER A 189 -15.05 -15.20 5.91
CA SER A 189 -15.88 -16.33 6.37
C SER A 189 -15.51 -16.79 7.78
N THR A 190 -14.26 -16.57 8.18
CA THR A 190 -13.75 -16.89 9.53
C THR A 190 -13.88 -15.74 10.51
N TRP A 191 -14.61 -14.67 10.16
CA TRP A 191 -14.67 -13.48 10.99
C TRP A 191 -15.33 -13.79 12.35
N PRO A 192 -14.69 -13.42 13.47
CA PRO A 192 -15.29 -13.61 14.78
C PRO A 192 -16.51 -12.69 14.91
N SER A 193 -17.70 -13.28 15.00
CA SER A 193 -18.94 -12.55 15.27
C SER A 193 -19.38 -12.81 16.71
N SER A 194 -19.73 -11.76 17.44
CA SER A 194 -20.51 -11.91 18.67
C SER A 194 -21.80 -12.68 18.35
N PRO A 195 -22.22 -13.67 19.16
CA PRO A 195 -23.52 -14.28 18.97
C PRO A 195 -24.56 -13.17 18.98
N LYS A 196 -25.42 -13.11 17.95
CA LYS A 196 -26.57 -12.22 17.98
C LYS A 196 -27.35 -12.57 19.24
N GLY A 197 -27.51 -11.60 20.14
CA GLY A 197 -28.37 -11.76 21.31
C GLY A 197 -29.77 -12.22 20.87
N PRO A 198 -30.49 -12.95 21.73
CA PRO A 198 -31.80 -13.51 21.42
C PRO A 198 -32.81 -12.46 20.94
#